data_AF-A0AAW4YG38-F1
#
_entry.id   AF-A0AAW4YG38-F1
#
_cell.length_a   1.000
_cell.length_b   1.000
_cell.length_c   1.000
_cell.angle_alpha   90.00
_cell.angle_beta   90.00
_cell.angle_gamma   90.00
#
_symmetry.space_group_name_H-M   'P 1'
#
loop_
_entity.id
_entity.type
_entity.pdbx_description
1 polymer ?
#
loop_
_entity_poly.entity_id
_entity_poly.type
_entity_poly.pdbx_seq_one_letter_code
_entity_poly.pdbx_strand_id
1 'polypeptide(L)'
;MRKKEDKYDFRAVGLAIKEARMIRGLTREQVGTMIEIDPRYLTNIENKGQHPSTQVLYDLVSLLHVSIDEFFLPTDNLIKSTRRLQVEKYMDSFTDKELSLME
;
A
#
# COMPACT_ATOMS: atom_id res chain seq x y z
N MET A 1 18.79 -16.81 12.88
CA MET A 1 17.37 -16.51 12.59
C MET A 1 17.11 -15.07 13.01
N ARG A 2 16.32 -14.30 12.26
CA ARG A 2 15.88 -12.96 12.67
C ARG A 2 15.03 -13.04 13.94
N LYS A 3 15.20 -12.09 14.85
CA LYS A 3 14.42 -12.03 16.10
C LYS A 3 13.02 -11.46 15.82
N LYS A 4 12.10 -11.61 16.77
CA LYS A 4 10.73 -11.11 16.62
C LYS A 4 10.70 -9.59 16.48
N GLU A 5 11.61 -8.88 17.14
CA GLU A 5 11.81 -7.43 17.01
C GLU A 5 12.32 -6.99 15.62
N ASP A 6 12.92 -7.88 14.82
CA ASP A 6 13.43 -7.55 13.47
C ASP A 6 12.35 -7.68 12.38
N LYS A 7 11.13 -8.06 12.76
CA LYS A 7 10.02 -8.29 11.83
C LYS A 7 9.26 -7.00 11.60
N TYR A 8 9.18 -6.57 10.34
CA TYR A 8 8.36 -5.42 9.94
C TYR A 8 6.92 -5.58 10.41
N ASP A 9 6.30 -4.50 10.88
CA ASP A 9 4.92 -4.52 11.38
C ASP A 9 3.90 -4.25 10.25
N PHE A 10 3.23 -5.30 9.78
CA PHE A 10 2.25 -5.21 8.69
C PHE A 10 0.91 -4.58 9.08
N ARG A 11 0.69 -4.15 10.33
CA ARG A 11 -0.62 -3.62 10.76
C ARG A 11 -1.03 -2.37 9.98
N ALA A 12 -0.09 -1.47 9.69
CA ALA A 12 -0.37 -0.25 8.91
C ALA A 12 -0.78 -0.58 7.46
N VAL A 13 -0.02 -1.47 6.81
CA VAL A 13 -0.34 -1.97 5.46
C VAL A 13 -1.71 -2.68 5.44
N GLY A 14 -1.98 -3.53 6.44
CA GLY A 14 -3.25 -4.23 6.58
C GLY A 14 -4.44 -3.29 6.72
N LEU A 15 -4.29 -2.20 7.48
CA LEU A 15 -5.31 -1.16 7.60
C LEU A 15 -5.56 -0.43 6.27
N ALA A 16 -4.50 -0.04 5.56
CA ALA A 16 -4.64 0.62 4.26
C ALA A 16 -5.35 -0.26 3.22
N ILE A 17 -5.02 -1.56 3.18
CA ILE A 17 -5.73 -2.55 2.35
C ILE A 17 -7.21 -2.62 2.73
N LYS A 18 -7.53 -2.65 4.03
CA LYS A 18 -8.90 -2.68 4.53
C LYS A 18 -9.69 -1.44 4.09
N GLU A 19 -9.12 -0.26 4.23
CA GLU A 19 -9.75 1.01 3.85
C GLU A 19 -9.97 1.07 2.33
N ALA A 20 -8.95 0.74 1.54
CA ALA A 20 -9.05 0.72 0.08
C ALA A 20 -10.10 -0.28 -0.43
N ARG A 21 -10.25 -1.43 0.24
CA ARG A 21 -11.33 -2.39 -0.04
C ARG A 21 -12.70 -1.81 0.27
N MET A 22 -12.86 -1.17 1.43
CA MET A 22 -14.13 -0.57 1.86
C MET A 22 -14.55 0.60 0.96
N ILE A 23 -13.60 1.45 0.54
CA ILE A 23 -13.84 2.57 -0.40
C ILE A 23 -14.38 2.04 -1.74
N ARG A 24 -13.91 0.88 -2.18
CA ARG A 24 -14.41 0.21 -3.40
C ARG A 24 -15.71 -0.56 -3.19
N GLY A 25 -16.25 -0.61 -1.98
CA GLY A 25 -17.47 -1.34 -1.65
C GLY A 25 -17.33 -2.86 -1.77
N LEU A 26 -16.11 -3.40 -1.72
CA LEU A 26 -15.87 -4.84 -1.88
C LEU A 26 -15.95 -5.57 -0.53
N THR A 27 -16.59 -6.73 -0.50
CA THR A 27 -16.53 -7.63 0.66
C THR A 27 -15.25 -8.45 0.66
N ARG A 28 -14.92 -9.09 1.79
CA ARG A 28 -13.74 -9.96 1.87
C ARG A 28 -13.90 -11.21 1.01
N GLU A 29 -15.14 -11.69 0.87
CA GLU A 29 -15.51 -12.84 0.05
C GLU A 29 -15.30 -12.52 -1.44
N GLN A 30 -15.68 -11.32 -1.88
CA GLN A 30 -15.44 -10.85 -3.25
C GLN A 30 -13.93 -10.76 -3.54
N VAL A 31 -13.16 -10.08 -2.69
CA VAL A 31 -11.71 -9.99 -2.86
C VAL A 31 -11.06 -11.37 -2.82
N GLY A 32 -11.41 -12.20 -1.84
CA GLY A 32 -10.89 -13.56 -1.71
C GLY A 32 -11.17 -14.41 -2.95
N THR A 33 -12.32 -14.25 -3.59
CA THR A 33 -12.63 -14.92 -4.86
C THR A 33 -11.78 -14.38 -6.01
N MET A 34 -11.62 -13.05 -6.11
CA MET A 34 -10.87 -12.41 -7.21
C MET A 34 -9.39 -12.76 -7.24
N ILE A 35 -8.77 -13.01 -6.07
CA ILE A 35 -7.34 -13.32 -5.94
C ILE A 35 -7.08 -14.72 -5.37
N GLU A 36 -8.11 -15.56 -5.35
CA GLU A 36 -8.06 -16.97 -4.96
C GLU A 36 -7.49 -17.24 -3.55
N ILE A 37 -7.92 -16.45 -2.55
CA ILE A 37 -7.56 -16.63 -1.13
C ILE A 37 -8.78 -16.82 -0.22
N ASP A 38 -8.56 -17.49 0.92
CA ASP A 38 -9.56 -17.62 1.97
C ASP A 38 -9.88 -16.23 2.59
N PRO A 39 -11.16 -15.82 2.71
CA PRO A 39 -11.55 -14.54 3.32
C PRO A 39 -11.07 -14.37 4.78
N ARG A 40 -10.84 -15.47 5.51
CA ARG A 40 -10.24 -15.45 6.85
C ARG A 40 -8.78 -15.05 6.79
N TYR A 41 -8.06 -15.43 5.73
CA TYR A 41 -6.68 -15.01 5.53
C TYR A 41 -6.63 -13.49 5.32
N LEU A 42 -7.49 -12.95 4.45
CA LEU A 42 -7.65 -11.51 4.27
C LEU A 42 -8.02 -10.80 5.59
N THR A 43 -8.90 -11.39 6.39
CA THR A 43 -9.27 -10.85 7.72
C THR A 43 -8.06 -10.73 8.65
N ASN A 44 -7.15 -11.71 8.65
CA ASN A 44 -5.95 -11.66 9.48
C ASN A 44 -4.90 -10.67 8.95
N ILE A 45 -4.78 -10.52 7.63
CA ILE A 45 -3.92 -9.49 7.02
C ILE A 45 -4.43 -8.11 7.46
N GLU A 46 -5.71 -7.83 7.24
CA GLU A 46 -6.32 -6.53 7.53
C GLU A 46 -6.32 -6.13 9.00
N ASN A 47 -6.57 -7.08 9.92
CA ASN A 47 -6.83 -6.74 11.32
C ASN A 47 -5.74 -7.21 12.31
N LYS A 48 -4.90 -8.18 11.93
CA LYS A 48 -3.91 -8.78 12.85
C LYS A 48 -2.47 -8.58 12.40
N GLY A 49 -2.24 -7.86 11.29
CA GLY A 49 -0.90 -7.66 10.73
C GLY A 49 -0.25 -8.98 10.28
N GLN A 50 -1.05 -9.97 9.87
CA GLN A 50 -0.49 -11.20 9.31
C GLN A 50 0.23 -10.85 8.00
N HIS A 51 1.46 -11.33 7.84
CA HIS A 51 2.23 -11.09 6.62
C HIS A 51 1.63 -11.93 5.47
N PRO A 52 1.21 -11.28 4.37
CA PRO A 52 0.90 -12.00 3.15
C PRO A 52 2.16 -12.63 2.54
N SER A 53 1.99 -13.62 1.67
CA SER A 53 3.07 -13.97 0.71
C SER A 53 3.29 -12.79 -0.24
N THR A 54 4.43 -12.73 -0.91
CA THR A 54 4.72 -11.67 -1.89
C THR A 54 3.69 -11.65 -3.01
N GLN A 55 3.22 -12.82 -3.47
CA GLN A 55 2.17 -12.92 -4.48
C GLN A 55 0.85 -12.31 -3.99
N VAL A 56 0.38 -12.69 -2.81
CA VAL A 56 -0.88 -12.17 -2.25
C VAL A 56 -0.78 -10.66 -1.97
N LEU A 57 0.39 -10.18 -1.56
CA LEU A 57 0.62 -8.74 -1.42
C LEU A 57 0.46 -8.02 -2.76
N TYR A 58 1.13 -8.52 -3.81
CA TYR A 58 1.04 -7.98 -5.16
C TYR A 58 -0.42 -7.95 -5.67
N ASP A 59 -1.15 -9.04 -5.50
CA ASP A 59 -2.54 -9.15 -5.97
C ASP A 59 -3.45 -8.14 -5.23
N LEU A 60 -3.29 -8.01 -3.91
CA LEU A 60 -4.06 -7.05 -3.10
C LEU A 60 -3.79 -5.61 -3.49
N VAL A 61 -2.52 -5.22 -3.64
CA VAL A 61 -2.15 -3.83 -3.92
C VAL A 61 -2.49 -3.44 -5.34
N SER A 62 -2.42 -4.39 -6.28
CA SER A 62 -2.84 -4.18 -7.67
C SER A 62 -4.35 -4.05 -7.79
N LEU A 63 -5.11 -4.96 -7.17
CA LEU A 63 -6.58 -4.95 -7.20
C LEU A 63 -7.17 -3.70 -6.52
N LEU A 64 -6.56 -3.28 -5.41
CA LEU A 64 -7.06 -2.19 -4.58
C LEU A 64 -6.30 -0.87 -4.80
N HIS A 65 -5.42 -0.80 -5.81
CA HIS A 65 -4.54 0.34 -6.09
C HIS A 65 -3.99 1.01 -4.81
N VAL A 66 -3.43 0.19 -3.91
CA VAL A 66 -2.83 0.65 -2.66
C VAL A 66 -1.35 0.90 -2.91
N SER A 67 -0.89 2.13 -2.66
CA SER A 67 0.56 2.40 -2.67
C SER A 67 1.21 1.73 -1.47
N ILE A 68 2.24 0.91 -1.73
CA ILE A 68 3.06 0.29 -0.68
C ILE A 68 4.31 1.11 -0.35
N ASP A 69 4.65 2.07 -1.22
CA ASP A 69 5.87 2.87 -1.12
C ASP A 69 5.89 3.69 0.16
N GLU A 70 4.74 4.24 0.56
CA GLU A 70 4.58 4.98 1.82
C GLU A 70 4.91 4.13 3.06
N PHE A 71 4.79 2.80 2.96
CA PHE A 71 5.00 1.88 4.07
C PHE A 71 6.40 1.29 4.11
N PHE A 72 7.03 1.08 2.94
CA PHE A 72 8.33 0.40 2.84
C PHE A 72 9.49 1.34 2.55
N LEU A 73 9.24 2.52 1.98
CA LEU A 73 10.26 3.51 1.73
C LEU A 73 10.37 4.44 2.94
N PRO A 74 11.59 4.83 3.33
CA PRO A 74 11.76 5.87 4.34
C PRO A 74 11.10 7.15 3.84
N THR A 75 10.13 7.66 4.60
CA THR A 75 9.65 9.02 4.37
C THR A 75 10.79 9.94 4.77
N ASP A 76 11.49 10.51 3.78
CA ASP A 76 12.36 11.65 4.02
C ASP A 76 11.47 12.80 4.47
N ASN A 77 11.16 12.83 5.77
CA ASN A 77 10.45 13.90 6.46
C ASN A 77 11.33 15.16 6.56
N LEU A 78 11.94 15.54 5.45
CA LEU A 78 12.46 16.87 5.24
C LEU A 78 11.25 17.79 5.28
N ILE A 79 11.26 18.78 6.18
CA ILE A 79 10.28 19.87 6.16
C ILE A 79 10.35 20.49 4.77
N LYS A 80 9.39 20.14 3.91
CA LYS A 80 9.35 20.60 2.53
C LYS A 80 9.06 22.11 2.57
N SER A 81 9.88 22.89 1.88
CA SER A 81 9.61 24.32 1.74
C SER A 81 8.31 24.55 0.98
N THR A 82 7.65 25.69 1.20
CA THR A 82 6.42 26.07 0.47
C THR A 82 6.58 25.97 -1.04
N ARG A 83 7.78 26.31 -1.56
CA ARG A 83 8.11 26.19 -2.98
C ARG A 83 8.12 24.73 -3.43
N ARG A 84 8.69 23.81 -2.65
CA ARG A 84 8.70 22.38 -2.97
C ARG A 84 7.28 21.80 -3.00
N LEU A 85 6.45 22.16 -2.02
CA LEU A 85 5.03 21.75 -1.98
C LEU A 85 4.24 22.25 -3.21
N GLN A 86 4.51 23.48 -3.66
CA GLN A 86 3.88 24.03 -4.87
C GLN A 86 4.30 23.26 -6.13
N VAL A 87 5.59 22.95 -6.27
CA VAL A 87 6.10 22.17 -7.42
C VAL A 87 5.53 20.76 -7.43
N GLU A 88 5.53 20.05 -6.31
CA GLU A 88 4.95 18.69 -6.20
C GLU A 88 3.47 18.69 -6.62
N LYS A 89 2.70 19.69 -6.19
CA LYS A 89 1.29 19.81 -6.61
C LYS A 89 1.11 20.01 -8.12
N TYR A 90 2.04 20.68 -8.80
CA TYR A 90 2.00 20.76 -10.27
C TYR A 90 2.36 19.42 -10.91
N MET A 91 3.29 18.68 -10.31
CA MET A 91 3.73 17.36 -10.79
C MET A 91 2.64 16.30 -10.70
N ASP A 92 1.67 16.42 -9.80
CA ASP A 92 0.51 15.52 -9.73
C ASP A 92 -0.30 15.44 -11.06
N SER A 93 -0.15 16.43 -11.93
CA SER A 93 -0.82 16.50 -13.24
C SER A 93 0.02 15.98 -14.41
N PHE A 94 1.28 15.62 -14.16
CA PHE A 94 2.23 15.25 -15.21
C PHE A 94 2.12 13.77 -15.56
N THR A 95 2.38 13.45 -16.82
CA THR A 95 2.51 12.08 -17.29
C THR A 95 3.89 11.51 -16.92
N ASP A 96 4.02 10.18 -16.87
CA ASP A 96 5.31 9.52 -16.62
C ASP A 96 6.41 9.96 -17.60
N LYS A 97 6.04 10.28 -18.86
CA LYS A 97 6.96 10.82 -19.85
C LYS A 97 7.45 12.23 -19.48
N GLU A 98 6.56 13.09 -19.00
CA GLU A 98 6.91 14.44 -18.55
C GLU A 98 7.75 14.38 -17.26
N LEU A 99 7.45 13.44 -16.37
CA LEU A 99 8.25 13.21 -15.16
C LEU A 99 9.65 12.67 -15.48
N SER A 100 9.79 11.79 -16.49
CA SER A 100 11.08 11.23 -16.91
C SER A 100 12.10 12.26 -17.42
N LEU A 101 11.64 13.47 -17.81
CA LEU A 101 12.51 14.58 -18.20
C LEU A 101 13.23 15.23 -17.00
N MET A 102 12.82 14.89 -15.77
CA MET A 102 13.36 15.44 -14.52
C MET A 102 14.29 14.48 -13.76
N GLU A 103 14.44 13.23 -14.22
CA GLU A 103 15.49 12.29 -13.76
C GLU A 103 16.89 12.72 -14.24
#